data_AF-A0A939Y9Q5-F1
#
_entry.id   AF-A0A939Y9Q5-F1
#
_cell.length_a   1.000
_cell.length_b   1.000
_cell.length_c   1.000
_cell.angle_alpha   90.00
_cell.angle_beta   90.00
_cell.angle_gamma   90.00
#
_symmetry.space_group_name_H-M   'P 1'
#
loop_
_entity.id
_entity.type
_entity.pdbx_description
1 polymer ?
#
loop_
_entity_poly.entity_id
_entity_poly.type
_entity_poly.pdbx_seq_one_letter_code
_entity_poly.pdbx_strand_id
1 'polypeptide(L)' 'MKWILNIWQFYYDGFRSMTLGRVLWTIILIKLFIIFVVLKLFFFPNYIKEHAADGDEVEFVYHSLNIDHYSVNGKKLNDQ' A
#
# COMPACT_ATOMS: atom_id res chain seq x y z
N MET A 1 6.11 -37.80 17.70
CA MET A 1 5.68 -36.38 17.72
C MET A 1 6.17 -35.57 18.95
N LYS A 2 7.13 -36.04 19.75
CA LYS A 2 7.64 -35.29 20.93
C LYS A 2 8.84 -34.40 20.63
N TRP A 3 9.51 -34.64 19.51
CA TRP A 3 10.74 -33.95 19.13
C TRP A 3 10.50 -32.52 18.62
N ILE A 4 9.38 -32.30 17.92
CA ILE A 4 9.00 -30.96 17.42
C ILE A 4 8.80 -29.96 18.56
N LEU A 5 8.19 -30.40 19.67
CA LEU A 5 7.92 -29.53 20.83
C LEU A 5 9.22 -29.15 21.53
N ASN A 6 10.17 -30.08 21.65
CA ASN A 6 11.48 -29.81 22.24
C ASN A 6 12.31 -28.86 21.37
N ILE A 7 12.28 -29.00 20.03
CA ILE A 7 12.94 -28.07 19.11
C ILE A 7 12.33 -26.67 19.24
N TRP A 8 11.00 -26.57 19.30
CA TRP A 8 10.31 -25.30 19.44
C TRP A 8 10.63 -24.61 20.76
N GLN A 9 10.66 -25.38 21.85
CA GLN A 9 10.99 -24.87 23.17
C GLN A 9 12.46 -24.47 23.27
N PHE A 10 13.40 -25.22 22.69
CA PHE A 10 14.81 -24.85 22.65
C PHE A 10 15.07 -23.59 21.80
N TYR A 11 14.35 -23.43 20.68
CA TYR A 11 14.40 -22.21 19.87
C TYR A 11 13.87 -21.01 20.65
N TYR A 12 12.71 -21.15 21.29
CA TYR A 12 12.11 -20.10 22.11
C TYR A 12 12.97 -19.75 23.34
N ASP A 13 13.54 -20.76 23.99
CA ASP A 13 14.33 -20.63 25.22
C ASP A 13 15.73 -20.09 24.93
N GLY A 14 16.40 -20.55 23.86
CA GLY A 14 17.66 -19.97 23.38
C GLY A 14 17.51 -18.53 22.86
N PHE A 15 16.37 -18.22 22.24
CA PHE A 15 16.05 -16.88 21.74
C PHE A 15 15.65 -15.90 22.84
N ARG A 16 15.15 -16.37 23.99
CA ARG A 16 14.68 -15.52 25.10
C ARG A 16 15.63 -15.46 26.30
N SER A 17 16.40 -16.51 26.58
CA SER A 17 17.24 -16.63 27.78
C SER A 17 18.52 -15.81 27.72
N MET A 18 19.07 -15.55 26.53
CA MET A 18 20.22 -14.67 26.37
C MET A 18 19.78 -13.22 26.20
N THR A 19 20.42 -12.30 26.92
CA THR A 19 20.27 -10.85 26.69
C THR A 19 20.40 -10.49 25.20
N LEU A 20 21.27 -11.19 24.47
CA LEU A 20 21.44 -11.09 23.02
C LEU A 20 20.20 -11.46 22.21
N GLY A 21 19.46 -12.50 22.59
CA GLY A 21 18.25 -12.92 21.87
C GLY A 21 17.09 -11.94 22.04
N ARG A 22 16.95 -11.38 23.26
CA ARG A 22 16.00 -10.28 23.53
C ARG A 22 16.34 -9.05 22.70
N VAL A 23 17.62 -8.68 22.64
CA VAL A 23 18.10 -7.55 21.82
C VAL A 23 17.87 -7.80 20.33
N LEU A 24 18.16 -9.01 19.82
CA LEU A 24 17.99 -9.35 18.41
C LEU A 24 16.53 -9.28 17.97
N TRP A 25 15.61 -9.81 18.79
CA TRP A 25 14.18 -9.69 18.54
C TRP A 25 13.72 -8.24 18.54
N THR A 26 14.16 -7.46 19.53
CA THR A 26 13.87 -6.02 19.62
C THR A 26 14.39 -5.28 18.39
N ILE A 27 15.58 -5.61 17.87
CA ILE A 27 16.12 -5.03 16.63
C ILE A 27 15.24 -5.37 15.44
N ILE A 28 14.79 -6.62 15.30
CA ILE A 28 13.90 -7.04 14.21
C ILE A 28 12.57 -6.29 14.27
N LEU A 29 11.96 -6.17 15.45
CA LEU A 29 10.74 -5.39 15.67
C LEU A 29 10.93 -3.90 15.35
N ILE A 30 12.01 -3.30 15.85
CA ILE A 30 12.33 -1.90 15.60
C ILE A 30 12.53 -1.66 14.10
N LYS A 31 13.24 -2.55 13.41
CA LYS A 31 13.49 -2.41 11.98
C LYS A 31 12.22 -2.53 11.16
N LEU A 32 11.35 -3.48 11.50
CA LEU A 32 10.01 -3.61 10.92
C LEU A 32 9.18 -2.34 11.16
N PHE A 33 9.21 -1.79 12.39
CA PHE A 33 8.49 -0.57 12.73
C PHE A 33 9.03 0.66 11.98
N ILE A 34 10.36 0.82 11.90
CA ILE A 34 11.01 1.92 11.18
C ILE A 34 10.63 1.88 9.69
N ILE A 35 10.71 0.70 9.04
CA ILE A 35 10.33 0.57 7.63
C ILE A 35 8.85 0.87 7.46
N PHE A 36 7.99 0.38 8.36
CA PHE A 36 6.55 0.68 8.31
C PHE A 36 6.26 2.17 8.47
N VAL A 37 6.92 2.85 9.41
CA VAL A 37 6.73 4.28 9.66
C VAL A 37 7.33 5.12 8.53
N VAL A 38 8.52 4.80 8.03
CA VAL A 38 9.15 5.53 6.93
C VAL A 38 8.37 5.31 5.64
N LEU A 39 7.98 4.08 5.30
CA LEU A 39 7.07 3.86 4.17
C LEU A 39 5.76 4.63 4.42
N LYS A 40 5.08 4.48 5.55
CA LYS A 40 3.82 5.19 5.78
C LYS A 40 3.97 6.72 5.74
N LEU A 41 5.05 7.28 6.28
CA LEU A 41 5.25 8.73 6.37
C LEU A 41 5.89 9.32 5.11
N PHE A 42 6.60 8.56 4.28
CA PHE A 42 7.16 9.05 3.01
C PHE A 42 6.31 8.65 1.80
N PHE A 43 5.75 7.44 1.79
CA PHE A 43 4.80 7.05 0.74
C PHE A 43 3.51 7.87 0.85
N PHE A 44 2.88 8.08 2.02
CA PHE A 44 1.58 8.77 2.03
C PHE A 44 1.58 10.26 1.65
N PRO A 45 2.49 11.14 2.13
CA PRO A 45 2.42 12.55 1.75
C PRO A 45 2.86 12.80 0.30
N ASN A 46 3.75 11.98 -0.27
CA ASN A 46 4.11 12.11 -1.68
C ASN A 46 3.10 11.40 -2.60
N TYR A 47 2.64 10.19 -2.24
CA TYR A 47 1.61 9.48 -3.00
C TYR A 47 0.30 10.27 -3.07
N ILE A 48 -0.16 10.84 -1.95
CA ILE A 48 -1.40 11.63 -1.93
C ILE A 48 -1.19 13.02 -2.54
N LYS A 49 -0.05 13.70 -2.36
CA LYS A 49 0.16 15.01 -3.02
C LYS A 49 0.34 14.91 -4.53
N GLU A 50 0.95 13.83 -5.01
CA GLU A 50 1.16 13.59 -6.43
C GLU A 50 -0.14 13.10 -7.10
N HIS A 51 -0.93 12.25 -6.44
CA HIS A 51 -2.23 11.80 -6.98
C HIS A 51 -3.43 12.71 -6.64
N ALA A 52 -3.30 13.68 -5.72
CA ALA A 52 -4.33 14.70 -5.47
C ALA A 52 -4.08 16.01 -6.22
N ALA A 53 -2.90 16.17 -6.83
CA ALA A 53 -2.61 17.25 -7.77
C ALA A 53 -2.99 16.90 -9.21
N ASP A 54 -3.08 15.61 -9.56
CA ASP A 54 -3.59 15.12 -10.85
C ASP A 54 -5.14 15.10 -10.88
N GLY A 55 -5.74 16.25 -10.64
CA GLY A 55 -7.17 16.49 -10.85
C GLY A 55 -7.56 16.59 -12.33
N ASP A 56 -6.60 16.45 -13.24
CA ASP A 56 -6.77 16.77 -14.66
C ASP A 56 -7.30 15.56 -15.47
N GLU A 57 -7.01 14.33 -15.04
CA GLU A 57 -7.44 13.12 -15.75
C GLU A 57 -8.95 12.88 -15.63
N VAL A 58 -9.52 13.17 -14.45
CA VAL A 58 -10.97 13.02 -14.23
C VAL A 58 -11.76 14.01 -15.08
N GLU A 59 -11.33 15.27 -15.17
CA GLU A 59 -12.02 16.29 -15.98
C GLU A 59 -11.97 15.97 -17.48
N PHE A 60 -10.85 15.41 -17.97
CA PHE A 60 -10.73 14.96 -19.35
C PHE A 60 -11.63 13.76 -19.68
N VAL A 61 -11.77 12.78 -18.77
CA VAL A 61 -12.69 11.65 -18.94
C VAL A 61 -14.15 12.09 -18.89
N TYR A 62 -14.52 13.02 -18.00
CA TYR A 62 -15.87 13.58 -17.98
C TYR A 62 -16.21 14.35 -19.26
N HIS A 63 -15.28 15.15 -19.79
CA HIS A 63 -15.50 15.87 -21.03
C HIS A 63 -15.63 14.91 -22.23
N SER A 64 -14.77 13.89 -22.32
CA SER A 64 -14.84 12.90 -23.41
C SER A 64 -16.10 12.04 -23.40
N LEU A 65 -16.66 11.72 -22.21
CA LEU A 65 -17.93 11.02 -22.04
C LEU A 65 -19.19 11.92 -22.12
N ASN A 66 -19.05 13.24 -22.11
CA ASN A 66 -20.19 14.15 -22.26
C ASN A 66 -20.34 14.63 -23.73
N ILE A 67 -19.24 14.66 -24.48
CA ILE A 67 -19.18 15.15 -25.87
C ILE A 67 -19.66 14.10 -26.89
N ASP A 68 -19.40 12.82 -26.66
CA ASP A 68 -19.86 11.69 -27.49
C ASP A 68 -21.40 11.52 -27.42
N HIS A 69 -21.98 11.69 -26.24
CA HIS A 69 -23.44 11.63 -26.05
C HIS A 69 -24.18 12.78 -26.76
N TYR A 70 -23.59 13.98 -26.89
CA TYR A 70 -24.17 15.09 -27.68
C TYR A 70 -23.98 14.89 -29.20
N SER A 71 -22.84 14.30 -29.61
CA SER A 71 -22.47 14.13 -31.02
C SER A 71 -23.24 13.01 -31.75
N VAL A 72 -23.61 11.93 -31.05
CA VAL A 72 -24.41 10.83 -31.62
C VAL A 72 -25.87 11.25 -31.88
N ASN A 73 -26.43 12.15 -31.05
CA ASN A 73 -27.81 12.61 -31.20
C ASN A 73 -27.95 13.68 -32.30
N GLY A 74 -26.93 14.52 -32.51
CA GLY A 74 -26.96 15.63 -33.48
C GLY A 74 -26.91 15.22 -34.96
N LYS A 75 -26.26 14.11 -35.33
CA LYS A 75 -26.22 13.62 -36.72
C LYS A 75 -27.48 12.88 -37.17
N LYS A 76 -28.36 12.50 -36.23
CA LYS A 76 -29.62 11.81 -36.56
C LYS A 76 -30.79 12.78 -36.83
N LEU A 77 -30.59 14.08 -36.60
CA LEU A 77 -31.65 15.10 -36.74
C LEU A 77 -31.49 15.99 -37.99
N ASN A 78 -30.39 15.87 -38.73
CA ASN A 78 -30.14 16.63 -39.97
C ASN A 78 -30.03 15.75 -41.23
N ASP A 79 -30.24 14.44 -41.06
CA ASP A 79 -30.14 13.43 -42.14
C ASP A 79 -31.53 12.83 -42.51
N GLN A 80 -32.63 13.57 -42.26
CA GLN A 80 -33.96 13.28 -42.82
C GLN A 80 -34.51 14.46 -43.60
#